data_AF-A0A7W5HM40-F1
#
_entry.id   AF-A0A7W5HM40-F1
#
_cell.length_a   1.000
_cell.length_b   1.000
_cell.length_c   1.000
_cell.angle_alpha   90.00
_cell.angle_beta   90.00
_cell.angle_gamma   90.00
#
_symmetry.space_group_name_H-M   'P 1'
#
loop_
_entity.id
_entity.type
_entity.pdbx_description
1 polymer ?
#
loop_
_entity_poly.entity_id
_entity_poly.type
_entity_poly.pdbx_seq_one_letter_code
_entity_poly.pdbx_strand_id
1 'polypeptide(L)'
;MNLLLIRLIIFAVLFFAGLKLYRMYREWKLDREEAAQGSPQGNQMVRCAWCQVHLPEDEALREKGQWFCSPDHRNKYLEEQHHGE
;
A
#
# COMPACT_ATOMS: atom_id res chain seq x y z
N MET A 1 28.93 -35.35 30.76
CA MET A 1 28.06 -34.19 31.05
C MET A 1 27.71 -33.40 29.78
N ASN A 2 27.58 -34.03 28.60
CA ASN A 2 27.50 -33.31 27.31
C ASN A 2 26.21 -33.63 26.51
N LEU A 3 25.50 -34.70 26.87
CA LEU A 3 24.26 -35.13 26.21
C LEU A 3 23.09 -34.16 26.47
N LEU A 4 23.08 -33.51 27.63
CA LEU A 4 22.07 -32.48 27.96
C LEU A 4 22.30 -31.20 27.15
N LEU A 5 23.56 -30.81 26.93
CA LEU A 5 23.92 -29.64 26.10
C LEU A 5 23.55 -29.87 24.63
N ILE A 6 23.82 -31.05 24.07
CA ILE A 6 23.45 -31.39 22.69
C ILE A 6 21.92 -31.36 22.52
N ARG A 7 21.17 -31.94 23.47
CA ARG A 7 19.70 -31.87 23.47
C ARG A 7 19.20 -30.42 23.53
N LEU A 8 19.78 -29.58 24.40
CA LEU A 8 19.40 -28.17 24.54
C LEU A 8 19.63 -27.38 23.25
N ILE A 9 20.78 -27.60 22.59
CA ILE A 9 21.10 -26.95 21.31
C ILE A 9 20.11 -27.37 20.22
N ILE A 10 19.76 -28.66 20.13
CA ILE A 10 18.77 -29.15 19.17
C ILE A 10 17.41 -28.48 19.41
N PHE A 11 16.95 -28.39 20.66
CA PHE A 11 15.70 -27.71 20.99
C PHE A 11 15.75 -26.21 20.64
N ALA A 12 16.85 -25.53 20.92
CA ALA A 12 17.03 -24.12 20.58
C ALA A 12 16.97 -23.90 19.06
N VAL A 13 17.65 -24.74 18.27
CA VAL A 13 17.64 -24.65 16.80
C VAL A 13 16.25 -24.94 16.24
N LEU A 14 15.55 -25.97 16.74
CA LEU A 14 14.18 -26.29 16.31
C LEU A 14 13.21 -25.15 16.64
N PHE A 15 13.34 -24.55 17.83
CA PHE A 15 12.50 -23.43 18.24
C PHE A 15 12.75 -22.19 17.37
N PHE A 16 14.02 -21.88 17.08
CA PHE A 16 14.39 -20.75 16.24
C PHE A 16 13.94 -20.94 14.79
N ALA A 17 14.13 -22.15 14.24
CA ALA A 17 13.64 -22.49 12.91
C ALA A 17 12.11 -22.40 12.82
N GLY A 18 11.40 -22.91 13.83
CA GLY A 18 9.94 -22.80 13.94
C GLY A 18 9.46 -21.35 14.00
N LEU A 19 10.09 -20.51 14.83
CA LEU A 19 9.78 -19.07 14.90
C LEU A 19 10.06 -18.35 13.59
N LYS A 20 11.18 -18.66 12.92
CA LYS A 20 11.55 -18.04 11.64
C LYS A 20 10.57 -18.44 10.53
N LEU A 21 10.15 -19.71 10.49
CA LEU A 21 9.12 -20.18 9.56
C LEU A 21 7.77 -19.55 9.87
N TYR A 22 7.39 -19.43 11.15
CA TYR A 22 6.14 -18.82 11.57
C TYR A 22 6.08 -17.33 11.21
N ARG A 23 7.17 -16.58 11.40
CA ARG A 23 7.27 -15.19 10.95
C ARG A 23 7.07 -15.07 9.44
N MET A 24 7.81 -15.87 8.67
CA MET A 24 7.73 -15.86 7.21
C MET A 24 6.32 -16.27 6.70
N TYR A 25 5.71 -17.28 7.32
CA TYR A 25 4.35 -17.72 6.99
C TYR A 25 3.31 -16.65 7.33
N ARG A 26 3.49 -15.93 8.45
CA ARG A 26 2.60 -14.83 8.84
C ARG A 26 2.73 -13.64 7.89
N GLU A 27 3.93 -13.30 7.45
CA GLU A 27 4.15 -12.28 6.42
C GLU A 27 3.48 -12.65 5.10
N TRP A 28 3.62 -13.90 4.65
CA TRP A 28 2.95 -14.38 3.42
C TRP A 28 1.42 -14.45 3.54
N LYS A 29 0.89 -14.74 4.73
CA LYS A 29 -0.55 -14.78 4.97
C LYS A 29 -1.15 -13.37 5.06
N LEU A 30 -0.43 -12.43 5.66
CA LEU A 30 -0.80 -11.02 5.66
C LEU A 30 -0.84 -10.49 4.23
N ASP A 31 0.21 -10.72 3.42
CA ASP A 31 0.26 -10.30 2.02
C ASP A 31 -0.91 -10.86 1.18
N ARG A 32 -1.34 -12.10 1.48
CA ARG A 32 -2.48 -12.74 0.80
C ARG A 32 -3.85 -12.29 1.33
N GLU A 33 -3.96 -11.93 2.61
CA GLU A 33 -5.16 -11.30 3.17
C GLU A 33 -5.28 -9.83 2.71
N GLU A 34 -4.17 -9.14 2.52
CA GLU A 34 -4.08 -7.79 1.91
C GLU A 34 -4.42 -7.83 0.40
N ALA A 35 -4.06 -8.90 -0.30
CA ALA A 35 -4.48 -9.14 -1.68
C ALA A 35 -5.97 -9.55 -1.81
N ALA A 36 -6.55 -10.18 -0.79
CA ALA A 36 -7.96 -10.59 -0.77
C ALA A 36 -8.89 -9.50 -0.19
N GLN A 37 -8.36 -8.60 0.64
CA GLN A 37 -9.03 -7.42 1.18
C GLN A 37 -8.24 -6.18 0.79
N GLY A 38 -8.37 -5.77 -0.48
CA GLY A 38 -8.00 -4.45 -1.01
C GLY A 38 -6.97 -3.69 -0.18
N SER A 39 -5.70 -4.08 -0.35
CA SER A 39 -4.51 -3.25 -0.14
C SER A 39 -4.83 -1.76 0.06
N PRO A 40 -4.44 -1.17 1.21
CA PRO A 40 -4.05 0.21 1.24
C PRO A 40 -2.52 0.28 1.33
N GLN A 41 -1.79 -0.51 0.53
CA GLN A 41 -0.42 -0.12 0.17
C GLN A 41 -0.53 1.09 -0.75
N GLY A 42 -0.64 2.27 -0.13
CA GLY A 42 -0.40 3.54 -0.80
C GLY A 42 -1.42 3.87 -1.88
N ASN A 43 -2.67 4.12 -1.47
CA ASN A 43 -3.51 4.96 -2.32
C ASN A 43 -2.87 6.35 -2.33
N GLN A 44 -2.05 6.61 -3.34
CA GLN A 44 -1.29 7.83 -3.47
C GLN A 44 -2.30 8.97 -3.38
N MET A 45 -2.25 9.74 -2.29
CA MET A 45 -3.19 10.84 -2.12
C MET A 45 -2.80 11.93 -3.09
N VAL A 46 -3.61 12.10 -4.12
CA VAL A 46 -3.44 13.14 -5.11
C VAL A 46 -4.32 14.32 -4.76
N ARG A 47 -3.86 15.51 -5.11
CA ARG A 47 -4.57 16.76 -4.82
C ARG A 47 -5.27 17.24 -6.08
N CYS A 48 -6.56 17.55 -5.96
CA CYS A 48 -7.29 18.14 -7.07
C CYS A 48 -6.72 19.52 -7.44
N ALA A 49 -6.42 19.76 -8.71
CA ALA A 49 -5.87 21.04 -9.19
C ALA A 49 -6.87 22.21 -9.06
N TRP A 50 -8.17 21.92 -9.04
CA TRP A 50 -9.24 22.92 -8.91
C TRP A 50 -9.60 23.22 -7.44
N CYS A 51 -10.16 22.24 -6.73
CA CYS A 51 -10.68 22.43 -5.37
C CYS A 51 -9.65 22.11 -4.27
N GLN A 52 -8.46 21.60 -4.62
CA GLN A 52 -7.37 21.30 -3.68
C GLN A 52 -7.71 20.24 -2.62
N VAL A 53 -8.82 19.52 -2.78
CA VAL A 53 -9.17 18.34 -1.99
C VAL A 53 -8.15 17.23 -2.22
N HIS A 54 -7.78 16.55 -1.15
CA HIS A 54 -6.99 15.32 -1.18
C HIS A 54 -7.95 14.15 -1.36
N LEU A 55 -7.69 13.36 -2.40
CA LEU A 55 -8.48 12.19 -2.77
C LEU A 55 -7.50 11.04 -3.11
N PRO A 56 -7.87 9.79 -2.83
CA PRO A 56 -7.17 8.64 -3.38
C PRO A 56 -7.01 8.68 -4.91
N GLU A 57 -5.83 8.33 -5.43
CA GLU A 57 -5.56 8.28 -6.88
C GLU A 57 -6.57 7.39 -7.63
N ASP A 58 -7.04 6.30 -7.01
CA ASP A 58 -8.01 5.37 -7.61
C ASP A 58 -9.34 6.04 -7.98
N GLU A 59 -9.75 7.06 -7.21
CA GLU A 59 -10.98 7.82 -7.45
C GLU A 59 -10.73 9.12 -8.23
N ALA A 60 -9.47 9.47 -8.48
CA ALA A 60 -9.09 10.73 -9.12
C ALA A 60 -9.05 10.61 -10.65
N LEU A 61 -9.62 11.59 -11.35
CA LEU A 61 -9.49 11.71 -12.80
C LEU A 61 -8.18 12.42 -13.16
N ARG A 62 -7.38 11.79 -14.01
CA ARG A 62 -6.13 12.37 -14.53
C ARG A 62 -6.35 13.01 -15.89
N GLU A 63 -6.00 14.29 -16.03
CA GLU A 63 -6.05 14.97 -17.33
C GLU A 63 -4.96 16.03 -17.47
N LYS A 64 -4.29 16.06 -18.64
CA LYS A 64 -3.14 16.96 -18.93
C LYS A 64 -2.05 16.99 -17.83
N GLY A 65 -1.88 15.88 -17.11
CA GLY A 65 -0.91 15.77 -16.02
C GLY A 65 -1.37 16.32 -14.66
N GLN A 66 -2.62 16.78 -14.56
CA GLN A 66 -3.26 17.22 -13.32
C GLN A 66 -4.32 16.23 -12.86
N TRP A 67 -4.63 16.26 -11.56
CA TRP A 67 -5.62 15.39 -10.93
C TRP A 67 -6.90 16.17 -10.59
N PHE A 68 -8.05 15.51 -10.71
CA PHE A 68 -9.36 16.10 -10.46
C PHE A 68 -10.27 15.14 -9.70
N CYS A 69 -11.01 15.65 -8.72
CA CYS A 69 -11.93 14.80 -7.95
C CYS A 69 -13.23 14.47 -8.71
N SER A 70 -13.52 15.17 -9.81
CA SER A 70 -14.76 15.02 -10.57
C SER A 70 -14.60 15.60 -11.99
N PRO A 71 -15.36 15.10 -12.97
CA PRO A 71 -15.34 15.62 -14.34
C PRO A 71 -15.77 17.10 -14.43
N ASP A 72 -16.63 17.57 -13.51
CA ASP A 72 -17.03 18.98 -13.43
C ASP A 72 -15.83 19.92 -13.18
N HIS A 73 -15.00 19.59 -12.19
CA HIS A 73 -13.80 20.37 -11.85
C HIS A 73 -12.75 20.35 -12.95
N ARG A 74 -12.61 19.21 -13.62
CA ARG A 74 -11.74 19.07 -14.78
C ARG A 74 -12.18 19.97 -15.92
N ASN A 75 -13.47 19.98 -16.25
CA ASN A 75 -14.00 20.82 -17.32
C ASN A 75 -13.80 22.30 -17.00
N LYS A 76 -14.13 22.75 -15.77
CA LYS A 76 -13.87 24.13 -15.34
C LYS A 76 -12.41 24.54 -15.44
N TYR A 77 -11.51 23.65 -15.04
CA TYR A 77 -10.07 23.88 -15.16
C TYR A 77 -9.64 24.02 -16.63
N LEU A 78 -10.18 23.19 -17.54
CA LEU A 78 -9.91 23.32 -18.97
C LEU A 78 -10.46 24.63 -19.55
N GLU A 79 -11.68 25.00 -19.19
CA GLU A 79 -12.34 26.23 -19.67
C GLU A 79 -11.55 27.48 -19.28
N GLU A 80 -11.05 27.56 -18.04
CA GLU A 80 -10.18 28.65 -17.60
C GLU A 80 -8.86 28.71 -18.37
N GLN A 81 -8.26 27.56 -18.69
CA GLN A 81 -7.02 27.51 -19.47
C GLN A 81 -7.23 28.00 -20.91
N HIS A 82 -8.36 27.69 -21.51
CA HIS A 82 -8.71 28.13 -22.87
C HIS A 82 -9.01 29.63 -22.97
N HIS A 83 -9.39 30.27 -21.86
CA HIS A 83 -9.75 31.69 -21.85
C HIS A 83 -8.53 32.63 -21.63
N GLY A 84 -7.33 32.06 -21.43
CA GLY A 84 -6.07 32.77 -21.22
C GLY A 84 -5.15 32.85 -22.44
N GLU A 85 -5.57 32.37 -23.61
CA GLU A 85 -4.87 32.50 -24.91
C GLU A 85 -5.37 33.69 -25.74
#